data_AF-A0A531LMC6-F1
#
_entry.id   AF-A0A531LMC6-F1
#
_cell.length_a   1.000
_cell.length_b   1.000
_cell.length_c   1.000
_cell.angle_alpha   90.00
_cell.angle_beta   90.00
_cell.angle_gamma   90.00
#
_symmetry.space_group_name_H-M   'P 1'
#
loop_
_entity.id
_entity.type
_entity.pdbx_description
1 polymer ?
#
loop_
_entity_poly.entity_id
_entity_poly.type
_entity_poly.pdbx_seq_one_letter_code
_entity_poly.pdbx_strand_id
1 'polypeptide(L)'
;VIEKLVLMKQASDLHSPSVNQMVMHRVAESVFDGQVDKLIGAYRERRDGLLNALEANMPKGVTWSRPEGGMFVWVTLPEGTDATELLARSVKDARVAFVPGNA
;
A
#
# COMPACT_ATOMS: atom_id res chain seq x y z
N VAL A 1 6.11 5.55 28.08
CA VAL A 1 6.28 5.94 26.66
C VAL A 1 5.08 6.75 26.17
N ILE A 2 3.84 6.28 26.33
CA ILE A 2 2.63 6.99 25.88
C ILE A 2 2.52 8.42 26.43
N GLU A 3 2.74 8.63 27.73
CA GLU A 3 2.68 9.97 28.34
C GLU A 3 3.64 10.96 27.68
N LYS A 4 4.86 10.51 27.34
CA LYS A 4 5.84 11.34 26.62
C LYS A 4 5.34 11.70 25.22
N LEU A 5 4.68 10.75 24.52
CA LEU A 5 4.06 11.01 23.22
C LEU A 5 2.88 11.99 23.32
N VAL A 6 2.08 11.92 24.40
CA VAL A 6 0.99 12.87 24.64
C VAL A 6 1.54 14.28 24.81
N LEU A 7 2.59 14.47 25.61
CA LEU A 7 3.24 15.79 25.77
C LEU A 7 3.78 16.32 24.44
N MET A 8 4.39 15.45 23.62
CA MET A 8 4.88 15.84 22.29
C MET A 8 3.73 16.23 21.34
N LYS A 9 2.62 15.46 21.32
CA LYS A 9 1.43 15.78 20.53
C LYS A 9 0.82 17.10 20.97
N GLN A 10 0.71 17.32 22.28
CA GLN A 10 0.18 18.57 22.85
C GLN A 10 1.01 19.78 22.42
N ALA A 11 2.33 19.66 22.45
CA ALA A 11 3.24 20.70 22.00
C ALA A 11 3.24 20.91 20.47
N SER A 12 2.88 19.89 19.69
CA SER A 12 2.87 19.96 18.22
C SER A 12 1.56 20.49 17.65
N ASP A 13 0.44 19.86 18.00
CA ASP A 13 -0.86 20.08 17.37
C ASP A 13 -2.05 19.76 18.29
N LEU A 14 -1.82 19.70 19.61
CA LEU A 14 -2.81 19.50 20.68
C LEU A 14 -3.51 18.13 20.66
N HIS A 15 -4.33 17.90 19.65
CA HIS A 15 -5.15 16.69 19.47
C HIS A 15 -5.58 16.55 18.00
N SER A 16 -6.11 15.39 17.62
CA SER A 16 -6.72 15.21 16.29
C SER A 16 -7.95 16.12 16.14
N PRO A 17 -8.28 16.66 14.95
CA PRO A 17 -9.42 17.56 14.77
C PRO A 17 -10.72 16.98 15.33
N SER A 18 -11.40 17.72 16.21
CA SER A 18 -12.58 17.21 16.94
C SER A 18 -13.71 16.79 16.01
N VAL A 19 -13.95 17.54 14.93
CA VAL A 19 -14.97 17.21 13.93
C VAL A 19 -14.68 15.85 13.28
N ASN A 20 -13.42 15.57 12.93
CA ASN A 20 -13.04 14.28 12.33
C ASN A 20 -13.26 13.14 13.32
N GLN A 21 -12.91 13.33 14.59
CA GLN A 21 -13.15 12.33 15.64
C GLN A 21 -14.65 12.04 15.80
N MET A 22 -15.51 13.07 15.83
CA MET A 22 -16.96 12.92 15.93
C MET A 22 -17.57 12.17 14.74
N VAL A 23 -17.14 12.50 13.51
CA VAL A 23 -17.62 11.81 12.30
C VAL A 23 -17.16 10.37 12.29
N MET A 24 -15.87 10.12 12.56
CA MET A 24 -15.32 8.77 12.56
C MET A 24 -15.94 7.89 13.64
N HIS A 25 -16.24 8.45 14.82
CA HIS A 25 -16.94 7.72 15.88
C HIS A 25 -18.31 7.23 15.39
N ARG A 26 -19.13 8.12 14.81
CA ARG A 26 -20.46 7.74 14.29
C ARG A 26 -20.40 6.68 13.18
N VAL A 27 -19.42 6.78 12.29
CA VAL A 27 -19.23 5.80 11.20
C VAL A 27 -18.74 4.47 11.76
N ALA A 28 -17.77 4.49 12.67
CA ALA A 28 -17.20 3.28 13.24
C ALA A 28 -18.24 2.49 14.06
N GLU A 29 -19.06 3.18 14.87
CA GLU A 29 -20.12 2.53 15.65
C GLU A 29 -21.18 1.84 14.79
N SER A 30 -21.40 2.30 13.55
CA SER A 30 -22.46 1.80 12.69
C SER A 30 -22.02 0.72 11.71
N VAL A 31 -20.81 0.81 11.15
CA VAL A 31 -20.43 -0.02 9.98
C VAL A 31 -19.01 -0.57 10.00
N PHE A 32 -18.24 -0.42 11.08
CA PHE A 32 -16.80 -0.71 11.05
C PHE A 32 -16.47 -2.12 10.55
N ASP A 33 -16.99 -3.17 11.21
CA ASP A 33 -16.66 -4.55 10.86
C ASP A 33 -17.05 -4.90 9.42
N GLY A 34 -18.27 -4.53 9.02
CA GLY A 34 -18.74 -4.78 7.65
C GLY A 34 -17.95 -4.00 6.59
N GLN A 35 -17.49 -2.79 6.91
CA GLN A 35 -16.63 -2.01 6.03
C GLN A 35 -15.22 -2.63 5.92
N VAL A 36 -14.68 -3.16 7.03
CA VAL A 36 -13.40 -3.89 7.03
C VAL A 36 -13.49 -5.13 6.15
N ASP A 37 -14.52 -5.96 6.32
CA ASP A 37 -14.71 -7.18 5.52
C ASP A 37 -14.85 -6.87 4.02
N LYS A 38 -15.61 -5.83 3.69
CA LYS A 38 -15.76 -5.34 2.32
C LYS A 38 -14.41 -4.92 1.73
N LEU A 39 -13.60 -4.18 2.49
CA LEU A 39 -12.28 -3.76 2.03
C LEU A 39 -11.33 -4.95 1.86
N ILE A 40 -11.32 -5.90 2.79
CA ILE A 40 -10.51 -7.13 2.67
C ILE A 40 -10.88 -7.87 1.38
N GLY A 41 -12.17 -8.04 1.09
CA GLY A 41 -12.63 -8.65 -0.16
C GLY A 41 -12.13 -7.92 -1.41
N ALA A 42 -12.30 -6.59 -1.45
CA ALA A 42 -11.86 -5.78 -2.57
C ALA A 42 -10.33 -5.81 -2.79
N TYR A 43 -9.54 -5.79 -1.71
CA TYR A 43 -8.08 -5.89 -1.82
C TYR A 43 -7.61 -7.28 -2.22
N ARG A 44 -8.30 -8.34 -1.79
CA ARG A 44 -8.02 -9.71 -2.22
C ARG A 44 -8.20 -9.86 -3.72
N GLU A 45 -9.32 -9.38 -4.26
CA GLU A 45 -9.60 -9.42 -5.71
C GLU A 45 -8.53 -8.68 -6.51
N ARG A 46 -8.15 -7.47 -6.08
CA ARG A 46 -7.08 -6.68 -6.72
C ARG A 46 -5.73 -7.39 -6.67
N ARG A 47 -5.37 -7.95 -5.51
CA ARG A 47 -4.12 -8.73 -5.34
C ARG A 47 -4.10 -9.90 -6.31
N ASP A 48 -5.16 -10.70 -6.34
CA ASP A 48 -5.22 -11.90 -7.15
C ASP A 48 -5.17 -11.55 -8.65
N GLY A 49 -5.86 -10.47 -9.07
CA GLY A 49 -5.75 -9.94 -10.42
C GLY A 49 -4.32 -9.55 -10.81
N LEU A 50 -3.61 -8.83 -9.93
CA LEU A 50 -2.20 -8.47 -10.16
C LEU A 50 -1.29 -9.71 -10.20
N LEU A 51 -1.44 -10.64 -9.26
CA LEU A 51 -0.62 -11.86 -9.20
C LEU A 51 -0.81 -12.74 -10.44
N ASN A 52 -2.04 -12.89 -10.92
CA ASN A 52 -2.35 -13.62 -12.14
C ASN A 52 -1.72 -12.93 -13.37
N ALA A 53 -1.77 -11.61 -13.44
CA ALA A 53 -1.15 -10.85 -14.51
C ALA A 53 0.38 -10.99 -14.49
N LEU A 54 1.01 -10.95 -13.31
CA LEU A 54 2.45 -11.19 -13.16
C LEU A 54 2.82 -12.60 -13.61
N GLU A 55 2.06 -13.61 -13.19
CA GLU A 55 2.29 -15.01 -13.55
C GLU A 55 2.20 -15.26 -15.06
N ALA A 56 1.26 -14.59 -15.73
CA ALA A 56 1.08 -14.72 -17.17
C ALA A 56 2.10 -13.96 -18.02
N ASN A 57 2.67 -12.86 -17.51
CA ASN A 57 3.42 -11.90 -18.34
C ASN A 57 4.88 -11.68 -17.94
N MET A 58 5.29 -12.03 -16.72
CA MET A 58 6.65 -11.72 -16.27
C MET A 58 7.71 -12.60 -16.94
N PRO A 59 8.83 -12.02 -17.38
CA PRO A 59 9.90 -12.77 -18.00
C PRO A 59 10.64 -13.63 -16.97
N LYS A 60 11.37 -14.64 -17.47
CA LYS A 60 12.25 -15.48 -16.63
C LYS A 60 13.24 -14.62 -15.85
N GLY A 61 13.47 -14.98 -14.59
CA GLY A 61 14.39 -14.28 -13.68
C GLY A 61 13.75 -13.16 -12.86
N VAL A 62 12.52 -12.76 -13.17
CA VAL A 62 11.73 -11.90 -12.29
C VAL A 62 10.95 -12.77 -11.30
N THR A 63 10.97 -12.40 -10.02
CA THR A 63 10.14 -13.04 -8.99
C THR A 63 9.32 -11.98 -8.26
N TRP A 64 8.28 -12.40 -7.54
CA TRP A 64 7.45 -11.48 -6.76
C TRP A 64 6.90 -12.12 -5.50
N SER A 65 6.55 -11.28 -4.53
CA SER A 65 5.91 -11.70 -3.29
C SER A 65 4.44 -12.07 -3.49
N ARG A 66 3.90 -12.94 -2.63
CA ARG A 66 2.47 -13.26 -2.55
C ARG A 66 1.96 -12.82 -1.17
N PRO A 67 1.56 -11.54 -1.01
CA PRO A 67 1.24 -10.97 0.30
C PRO A 67 -0.10 -11.51 0.84
N GLU A 68 -0.15 -11.70 2.16
CA GLU A 68 -1.36 -12.10 2.88
C GLU A 68 -2.27 -10.90 3.20
N GLY A 69 -1.71 -9.67 3.18
CA GLY A 69 -2.45 -8.43 3.41
C GLY A 69 -1.67 -7.19 2.93
N GLY A 70 -2.32 -6.03 2.99
CA GLY A 70 -1.76 -4.76 2.51
C GLY A 70 -2.13 -4.43 1.05
N MET A 71 -1.35 -3.53 0.44
CA MET A 71 -1.68 -2.91 -0.86
C MET A 71 -0.55 -3.02 -1.89
N PHE A 72 0.54 -3.72 -1.59
CA PHE A 72 1.74 -3.79 -2.43
C PHE A 72 2.15 -5.24 -2.70
N VAL A 73 2.61 -5.47 -3.93
CA VAL A 73 3.36 -6.68 -4.33
C VAL A 73 4.80 -6.25 -4.58
N TRP A 74 5.75 -6.96 -3.98
CA TRP A 74 7.17 -6.70 -4.17
C TRP A 74 7.67 -7.50 -5.37
N VAL A 75 8.26 -6.83 -6.36
CA VAL A 75 8.83 -7.47 -7.55
C VAL A 75 10.35 -7.39 -7.46
N THR A 76 11.01 -8.54 -7.53
CA THR A 76 12.45 -8.66 -7.54
C THR A 76 12.91 -8.83 -8.99
N LEU A 77 13.66 -7.84 -9.48
CA LEU A 77 14.24 -7.84 -10.82
C LEU A 77 15.52 -8.71 -10.85
N PRO A 78 15.93 -9.18 -12.05
CA PRO A 78 17.21 -9.86 -12.20
C PRO A 78 18.38 -9.00 -11.71
N GLU A 79 19.41 -9.67 -11.20
CA GLU A 79 20.63 -9.02 -10.73
C GLU A 79 21.23 -8.11 -11.82
N GLY A 80 21.74 -6.94 -11.41
CA GLY A 80 22.29 -5.93 -12.31
C GLY A 80 21.25 -5.03 -12.99
N THR A 81 19.94 -5.23 -12.75
CA THR A 81 18.91 -4.32 -13.26
C THR A 81 18.80 -3.07 -12.38
N ASP A 82 18.94 -1.89 -12.97
CA ASP A 82 18.61 -0.62 -12.29
C ASP A 82 17.10 -0.35 -12.37
N ALA A 83 16.43 -0.48 -11.22
CA ALA A 83 15.00 -0.24 -11.10
C ALA A 83 14.59 1.21 -11.38
N THR A 84 15.48 2.19 -11.16
CA THR A 84 15.23 3.61 -11.40
C THR A 84 15.25 3.91 -12.90
N GLU A 85 16.24 3.37 -13.62
CA GLU A 85 16.29 3.48 -15.07
C GLU A 85 15.09 2.77 -15.71
N LEU A 86 14.74 1.58 -15.20
CA LEU A 86 13.57 0.84 -15.65
C LEU A 86 12.27 1.63 -15.44
N LEU A 87 12.11 2.32 -14.30
CA LEU A 87 10.96 3.17 -14.06
C LEU A 87 10.87 4.30 -15.08
N ALA A 88 11.97 5.02 -15.33
CA ALA A 88 12.00 6.12 -16.29
C ALA A 88 11.58 5.65 -17.69
N ARG A 89 12.10 4.50 -18.13
CA ARG A 89 11.72 3.86 -19.40
C ARG A 89 10.26 3.41 -19.43
N SER A 90 9.79 2.78 -18.36
CA SER A 90 8.40 2.26 -18.26
C SER A 90 7.37 3.38 -18.33
N VAL A 91 7.63 4.53 -17.70
CA VAL A 91 6.74 5.70 -17.78
C VAL A 91 6.75 6.28 -19.19
N LYS A 92 7.94 6.42 -19.80
CA LYS A 92 8.09 7.00 -21.14
C LYS A 92 7.43 6.15 -22.22
N ASP A 93 7.70 4.84 -22.22
CA ASP A 93 7.39 3.96 -23.35
C ASP A 93 6.06 3.22 -23.16
N ALA A 94 5.68 2.91 -21.91
CA ALA A 94 4.50 2.10 -21.58
C ALA A 94 3.47 2.82 -20.70
N ARG A 95 3.78 4.04 -20.21
CA ARG A 95 2.94 4.80 -19.25
C ARG A 95 2.62 4.02 -17.97
N VAL A 96 3.57 3.20 -17.54
CA VAL A 96 3.48 2.42 -16.30
C VAL A 96 4.47 2.96 -15.27
N ALA A 97 3.99 3.17 -14.05
CA ALA A 97 4.80 3.60 -12.91
C ALA A 97 4.80 2.54 -11.81
N PHE A 98 5.92 2.42 -11.12
CA PHE A 98 6.11 1.59 -9.92
C PHE A 98 7.10 2.28 -8.97
N VAL A 99 7.29 1.74 -7.77
CA VAL A 99 8.22 2.29 -6.77
C VAL A 99 9.52 1.46 -6.78
N PRO A 100 10.68 2.03 -7.12
CA PRO A 100 11.97 1.34 -7.02
C PRO A 100 12.29 1.02 -5.55
N GLY A 101 12.84 -0.16 -5.30
CA GLY A 101 13.09 -0.64 -3.93
C GLY A 101 14.30 -0.04 -3.21
N ASN A 102 15.05 0.83 -3.87
CA ASN A 102 16.34 1.36 -3.39
C ASN A 102 16.18 2.54 -2.41
N ALA A 103 15.14 2.54 -1.56
CA ALA A 103 14.91 3.57 -0.55
C ALA A 103 15.77 3.34 0.70
#